data_AF-A0A9P6LVS3-F1
#
_entry.id   AF-A0A9P6LVS3-F1
#
_cell.length_a   1.000
_cell.length_b   1.000
_cell.length_c   1.000
_cell.angle_alpha   90.00
_cell.angle_beta   90.00
_cell.angle_gamma   90.00
#
_symmetry.space_group_name_H-M   'P 1'
#
loop_
_entity.id
_entity.type
_entity.pdbx_description
1 polymer ?
#
loop_
_entity_poly.entity_id
_entity_poly.type
_entity_poly.pdbx_seq_one_letter_code
_entity_poly.pdbx_strand_id
1 'polypeptide(L)'
;MVVFADPQMEGDAKIARLGKRAIVDLAFNDAYMRHIYKAMTSPSWTPSSMLSAVFGLAVPSGHGQPTAPTHISILGDLFSSQWIDDQEFDVRLSRYRSIFVDPASHPTPPEQETSSSLFFKSQQQPSSLDRVPVLINITGNHDIGYGYDISQSRLERWEQAFGRSNFIQTVPIPDPSRDPTEDTSSQEPQLHLVILNTMLLDGPSSDENLRAQTWQFVEDAAKIKERNPRDKIVLLTHIPFHKEQGICVDPPDIRTHW
;
A
#
# COMPACT_ATOMS: atom_id res chain seq x y z
N MET A 1 5.60 -10.63 -4.78
CA MET A 1 4.84 -9.54 -4.12
C MET A 1 3.50 -10.12 -3.70
N VAL A 2 3.02 -9.78 -2.51
CA VAL A 2 1.66 -10.08 -2.07
C VAL A 2 0.85 -8.79 -2.12
N VAL A 3 -0.43 -8.90 -2.47
CA VAL A 3 -1.32 -7.75 -2.63
C VAL A 3 -2.56 -7.95 -1.77
N PHE A 4 -2.90 -6.94 -0.97
CA PHE A 4 -4.13 -6.88 -0.18
C PHE A 4 -5.02 -5.80 -0.75
N ALA A 5 -6.24 -6.18 -1.13
CA ALA A 5 -7.24 -5.24 -1.61
C ALA A 5 -8.19 -4.86 -0.48
N ASP A 6 -8.49 -3.56 -0.38
CA ASP A 6 -9.67 -3.02 0.29
C ASP A 6 -9.96 -3.65 1.67
N PRO A 7 -9.06 -3.48 2.66
CA PRO A 7 -9.24 -4.11 3.96
C PRO A 7 -10.43 -3.55 4.76
N GLN A 8 -10.99 -2.39 4.36
CA GLN A 8 -12.14 -1.69 4.95
C GLN A 8 -12.27 -1.83 6.46
N MET A 9 -11.34 -1.19 7.18
CA MET A 9 -11.39 -1.17 8.63
C MET A 9 -12.41 -0.12 9.09
N GLU A 10 -13.58 -0.57 9.55
CA GLU A 10 -14.54 0.27 10.28
C GLU A 10 -14.03 0.60 11.70
N GLY A 11 -14.62 1.58 12.39
CA GLY A 11 -14.23 1.94 13.78
C GLY A 11 -15.42 2.40 14.64
N ASP A 12 -15.27 3.50 15.36
CA ASP A 12 -16.17 3.97 16.40
C ASP A 12 -17.61 4.21 15.91
N ALA A 13 -17.79 4.64 14.66
CA ALA A 13 -19.12 4.79 14.06
C ALA A 13 -19.93 3.47 14.09
N LYS A 14 -19.26 2.33 13.89
CA LYS A 14 -19.88 1.01 13.98
C LYS A 14 -20.24 0.65 15.41
N ILE A 15 -19.37 1.01 16.37
CA ILE A 15 -19.60 0.82 17.81
C ILE A 15 -20.79 1.65 18.28
N ALA A 16 -20.87 2.92 17.88
CA ALA A 16 -22.00 3.78 18.19
C ALA A 16 -23.34 3.20 17.68
N ARG A 17 -23.33 2.59 16.48
CA ARG A 17 -24.52 1.99 15.86
C ARG A 17 -24.93 0.64 16.45
N LEU A 18 -23.97 -0.22 16.82
CA LEU A 18 -24.24 -1.65 17.13
C LEU A 18 -23.80 -2.07 18.54
N GLY A 19 -23.20 -1.18 19.33
CA GLY A 19 -22.75 -1.44 20.69
C GLY A 19 -21.78 -2.61 20.80
N LYS A 20 -22.01 -3.51 21.75
CA LYS A 20 -21.13 -4.67 22.04
C LYS A 20 -20.92 -5.58 20.83
N ARG A 21 -21.88 -5.68 19.91
CA ARG A 21 -21.75 -6.49 18.70
C ARG A 21 -20.63 -5.98 17.81
N ALA A 22 -20.52 -4.66 17.64
CA ALA A 22 -19.44 -4.07 16.85
C ALA A 22 -18.07 -4.33 17.45
N ILE A 23 -17.93 -4.29 18.78
CA ILE A 23 -16.63 -4.56 19.43
C ILE A 23 -16.14 -5.97 19.07
N VAL A 24 -17.03 -6.96 19.13
CA VAL A 24 -16.69 -8.35 18.76
C VAL A 24 -16.38 -8.45 17.26
N ASP A 25 -17.18 -7.80 16.42
CA ASP A 25 -17.02 -7.83 14.97
C ASP A 25 -15.69 -7.20 14.52
N LEU A 26 -15.33 -6.04 15.09
CA LEU A 26 -14.06 -5.37 14.83
C LEU A 26 -12.87 -6.19 15.31
N ALA A 27 -12.95 -6.78 16.50
CA ALA A 27 -11.89 -7.65 17.02
C ALA A 27 -11.70 -8.90 16.16
N PHE A 28 -12.79 -9.49 15.67
CA PHE A 28 -12.73 -10.62 14.76
C PHE A 28 -12.14 -10.23 13.40
N ASN A 29 -12.54 -9.08 12.83
CA ASN A 29 -11.97 -8.57 11.59
C ASN A 29 -10.45 -8.37 11.70
N ASP A 30 -9.97 -7.72 12.78
CA ASP A 30 -8.54 -7.51 13.02
C ASP A 30 -7.77 -8.82 13.12
N ALA A 31 -8.33 -9.78 13.87
CA ALA A 31 -7.76 -11.10 14.02
C ALA A 31 -7.69 -11.87 12.70
N TYR A 32 -8.77 -11.82 11.91
CA TYR A 32 -8.85 -12.45 10.60
C TYR A 32 -7.83 -11.86 9.64
N MET A 33 -7.75 -10.54 9.51
CA MET A 33 -6.79 -9.88 8.63
C MET A 33 -5.35 -10.14 9.05
N ARG A 34 -5.07 -10.11 10.37
CA ARG A 34 -3.75 -10.48 10.90
C ARG A 34 -3.40 -11.93 10.59
N HIS A 35 -4.37 -12.84 10.67
CA HIS A 35 -4.16 -14.24 10.31
C HIS A 35 -3.80 -14.39 8.84
N ILE A 36 -4.55 -13.75 7.92
CA ILE A 36 -4.24 -13.79 6.48
C ILE A 36 -2.86 -13.19 6.21
N TYR A 37 -2.57 -12.00 6.75
CA TYR A 37 -1.28 -11.35 6.62
C TYR A 37 -0.14 -12.28 7.05
N LYS A 38 -0.19 -12.81 8.28
CA LYS A 38 0.86 -13.68 8.81
C LYS A 38 0.95 -15.02 8.08
N ALA A 39 -0.16 -15.58 7.62
CA ALA A 39 -0.14 -16.82 6.84
C ALA A 39 0.57 -16.62 5.49
N MET A 40 0.52 -15.42 4.92
CA MET A 40 1.22 -15.09 3.68
C MET A 40 2.68 -14.68 3.92
N THR A 41 3.01 -14.12 5.08
CA THR A 41 4.31 -13.48 5.31
C THR A 41 5.26 -14.24 6.25
N SER A 42 4.73 -15.07 7.15
CA SER A 42 5.49 -15.65 8.25
C SER A 42 5.52 -17.18 8.18
N PRO A 43 6.69 -17.80 7.94
CA PRO A 43 6.82 -19.25 7.89
C PRO A 43 6.48 -20.04 9.13
N SER A 44 6.58 -19.39 10.28
CA SER A 44 6.27 -19.98 11.57
C SER A 44 4.81 -19.79 12.01
N TRP A 45 3.98 -19.07 11.22
CA TRP A 45 2.62 -18.77 11.63
C TRP A 45 1.72 -20.01 11.53
N THR A 46 1.14 -20.41 12.65
CA THR A 46 0.11 -21.45 12.71
C THR A 46 -1.17 -20.89 13.36
N PRO A 47 -2.36 -21.12 12.75
CA PRO A 47 -3.64 -20.65 13.31
C PRO A 47 -4.00 -21.21 14.70
N SER A 48 -3.27 -22.22 15.16
CA SER A 48 -3.49 -22.87 16.46
C SER A 48 -3.46 -21.88 17.63
N SER A 49 -2.72 -20.78 17.55
CA SER A 49 -2.62 -19.81 18.65
C SER A 49 -3.92 -19.06 18.99
N MET A 50 -4.88 -18.93 18.05
CA MET A 50 -6.11 -18.16 18.28
C MET A 50 -7.37 -19.04 18.32
N LEU A 51 -7.48 -20.02 17.41
CA LEU A 51 -8.65 -20.91 17.36
C LEU A 51 -8.57 -22.04 18.39
N SER A 52 -7.38 -22.53 18.77
CA SER A 52 -7.28 -23.52 19.85
C SER A 52 -7.57 -22.89 21.21
N ALA A 53 -7.19 -21.62 21.40
CA ALA A 53 -7.42 -20.87 22.63
C ALA A 53 -8.91 -20.56 22.87
N VAL A 54 -9.69 -20.35 21.80
CA VAL A 54 -11.11 -19.97 21.89
C VAL A 54 -12.06 -21.16 21.70
N PHE A 55 -11.74 -22.11 20.83
CA PHE A 55 -12.68 -23.16 20.42
C PHE A 55 -12.17 -24.60 20.60
N GLY A 56 -10.91 -24.81 21.03
CA GLY A 56 -10.38 -26.16 21.29
C GLY A 56 -10.32 -27.08 20.05
N LEU A 57 -10.41 -26.52 18.84
CA LEU A 57 -10.43 -27.28 17.59
C LEU A 57 -9.01 -27.56 17.10
N ALA A 58 -8.72 -28.83 16.81
CA ALA A 58 -7.49 -29.24 16.13
C ALA A 58 -7.55 -28.81 14.66
N VAL A 59 -6.64 -27.93 14.25
CA VAL A 59 -6.54 -27.47 12.86
C VAL A 59 -5.49 -28.32 12.13
N PRO A 60 -5.79 -28.89 10.95
CA PRO A 60 -4.84 -29.67 10.18
C PRO A 60 -3.58 -28.87 9.86
N SER A 61 -2.42 -29.50 10.02
CA SER A 61 -1.09 -28.98 9.68
C SER A 61 -0.86 -28.96 8.17
N GLY A 62 -1.67 -28.19 7.45
CA GLY A 62 -1.72 -28.15 5.99
C GLY A 62 -1.55 -26.74 5.40
N HIS A 63 -0.79 -25.85 6.04
CA HIS A 63 -0.40 -24.62 5.36
C HIS A 63 0.76 -24.94 4.40
N GLY A 64 0.54 -24.69 3.10
CA GLY A 64 1.60 -24.75 2.10
C GLY A 64 2.75 -23.82 2.46
N GLN A 65 3.92 -24.02 1.82
CA GLN A 65 5.07 -23.17 2.09
C GLN A 65 4.69 -21.68 1.91
N PRO A 66 4.95 -20.84 2.92
CA PRO A 66 4.65 -19.40 2.86
C PRO A 66 5.43 -18.73 1.75
N THR A 67 4.83 -17.71 1.15
CA THR A 67 5.34 -17.07 -0.07
C THR A 67 6.54 -16.15 0.16
N ALA A 68 6.95 -15.94 1.43
CA ALA A 68 8.09 -15.13 1.87
C ALA A 68 8.27 -13.86 1.00
N PRO A 69 7.23 -13.01 0.88
CA PRO A 69 7.26 -11.90 -0.07
C PRO A 69 8.32 -10.88 0.34
N THR A 70 9.00 -10.29 -0.65
CA THR A 70 9.89 -9.13 -0.42
C THR A 70 9.12 -7.81 -0.35
N HIS A 71 7.94 -7.76 -0.96
CA HIS A 71 7.08 -6.57 -1.04
C HIS A 71 5.62 -6.96 -0.81
N ILE A 72 4.91 -6.11 -0.08
CA ILE A 72 3.48 -6.16 0.16
C ILE A 72 2.89 -4.85 -0.30
N SER A 73 1.85 -4.90 -1.12
CA SER A 73 1.07 -3.73 -1.53
C SER A 73 -0.33 -3.81 -0.95
N ILE A 74 -0.80 -2.72 -0.36
CA ILE A 74 -2.20 -2.54 0.02
C ILE A 74 -2.82 -1.53 -0.93
N LEU A 75 -3.87 -1.94 -1.62
CA LEU A 75 -4.39 -1.24 -2.78
C LEU A 75 -5.25 0.00 -2.46
N GLY A 76 -5.24 0.50 -1.23
CA GLY A 76 -6.05 1.64 -0.80
C GLY A 76 -7.41 1.24 -0.27
N ASP A 77 -8.23 2.27 -0.01
CA ASP A 77 -9.50 2.21 0.72
C ASP A 77 -9.35 1.49 2.06
N LEU A 78 -8.37 1.95 2.85
CA LEU A 78 -8.03 1.29 4.10
C LEU A 78 -9.15 1.41 5.13
N PHE A 79 -9.72 2.60 5.28
CA PHE A 79 -10.76 2.86 6.27
C PHE A 79 -11.65 4.07 5.98
N SER A 80 -11.80 4.45 4.71
CA SER A 80 -12.67 5.56 4.32
C SER A 80 -12.39 6.88 5.05
N SER A 81 -11.11 7.26 5.16
CA SER A 81 -10.70 8.37 6.03
C SER A 81 -11.28 9.74 5.68
N GLN A 82 -11.81 9.96 4.47
CA GLN A 82 -12.35 11.28 4.10
C GLN A 82 -13.55 11.74 4.94
N TRP A 83 -14.23 10.82 5.63
CA TRP A 83 -15.44 11.08 6.43
C TRP A 83 -15.23 10.97 7.93
N ILE A 84 -14.00 10.73 8.39
CA ILE A 84 -13.68 10.57 9.81
C ILE A 84 -12.77 11.69 10.30
N ASP A 85 -12.97 12.07 11.56
CA ASP A 85 -12.09 12.99 12.27
C ASP A 85 -10.73 12.33 12.61
N ASP A 86 -9.81 13.11 13.13
CA ASP A 86 -8.45 12.66 13.45
C ASP A 86 -8.42 11.62 14.58
N GLN A 87 -9.38 11.69 15.52
CA GLN A 87 -9.46 10.73 16.62
C GLN A 87 -9.81 9.33 16.09
N GLU A 88 -10.85 9.23 15.29
CA GLU A 88 -11.25 7.97 14.65
C GLU A 88 -10.20 7.49 13.64
N PHE A 89 -9.55 8.41 12.93
CA PHE A 89 -8.41 8.10 12.05
C PHE A 89 -7.28 7.41 12.83
N ASP A 90 -6.88 7.96 13.97
CA ASP A 90 -5.79 7.43 14.80
C ASP A 90 -6.13 6.05 15.39
N VAL A 91 -7.39 5.84 15.81
CA VAL A 91 -7.86 4.53 16.29
C VAL A 91 -7.73 3.48 15.19
N ARG A 92 -8.17 3.81 13.96
CA ARG A 92 -8.10 2.88 12.82
C ARG A 92 -6.67 2.66 12.35
N LEU A 93 -5.83 3.70 12.34
CA LEU A 93 -4.40 3.61 12.03
C LEU A 93 -3.66 2.71 13.03
N SER A 94 -3.96 2.82 14.33
CA SER A 94 -3.39 1.97 15.36
C SER A 94 -3.74 0.50 15.14
N ARG A 95 -5.00 0.20 14.83
CA ARG A 95 -5.44 -1.15 14.49
C ARG A 95 -4.77 -1.66 13.21
N TYR A 96 -4.70 -0.84 12.17
CA TYR A 96 -4.00 -1.14 10.93
C TYR A 96 -2.54 -1.55 11.20
N ARG A 97 -1.79 -0.75 11.97
CA ARG A 97 -0.39 -1.03 12.34
C ARG A 97 -0.23 -2.29 13.18
N SER A 98 -1.26 -2.67 13.94
CA SER A 98 -1.29 -3.93 14.69
C SER A 98 -1.51 -5.17 13.83
N ILE A 99 -2.00 -4.99 12.60
CA ILE A 99 -2.30 -6.06 11.62
C ILE A 99 -1.14 -6.16 10.63
N PHE A 100 -0.83 -5.04 9.99
CA PHE A 100 0.21 -4.91 8.97
C PHE A 100 1.43 -4.26 9.63
N VAL A 101 2.43 -5.09 9.95
CA VAL A 101 3.66 -4.60 10.58
C VAL A 101 4.45 -3.81 9.54
N ASP A 102 4.61 -2.52 9.79
CA ASP A 102 5.48 -1.64 9.02
C ASP A 102 6.90 -1.69 9.60
N PRO A 103 7.95 -2.06 8.83
CA PRO A 103 9.33 -2.00 9.29
C PRO A 103 9.78 -0.59 9.73
N ALA A 104 9.14 0.49 9.25
CA ALA A 104 9.42 1.86 9.68
C ALA A 104 8.86 2.20 11.08
N SER A 105 8.06 1.31 11.68
CA SER A 105 7.45 1.52 13.01
C SER A 105 8.37 1.21 14.20
N HIS A 106 9.66 0.91 13.97
CA HIS A 106 10.63 0.97 15.06
C HIS A 106 10.84 2.43 15.48
N PRO A 107 10.58 2.79 16.76
CA PRO A 107 10.68 4.18 17.21
C PRO A 107 12.16 4.58 17.30
N THR A 108 12.69 5.18 16.24
CA THR A 108 13.89 6.01 16.35
C THR A 108 13.49 7.45 16.70
N PRO A 109 14.21 8.14 17.61
CA PRO A 109 13.85 9.49 18.07
C PRO A 109 13.85 10.51 16.91
N PRO A 110 13.12 11.63 17.06
CA PRO A 110 12.86 12.57 15.98
C PRO A 110 14.04 13.51 15.79
N GLU A 111 15.11 13.05 15.15
CA GLU A 111 16.11 13.93 14.56
C GLU A 111 16.36 13.53 13.10
N GLN A 112 15.74 14.30 12.21
CA GLN A 112 16.18 14.48 10.82
C GLN A 112 16.37 13.22 9.98
N GLU A 113 15.33 12.39 9.85
CA GLU A 113 15.30 11.38 8.78
C GLU A 113 14.34 11.84 7.69
N THR A 114 14.91 12.41 6.61
CA THR A 114 14.16 12.61 5.35
C THR A 114 13.68 11.25 4.87
N SER A 115 12.50 11.18 4.25
CA SER A 115 11.89 9.91 3.82
C SER A 115 12.85 9.03 3.03
N SER A 116 13.78 9.64 2.28
CA SER A 116 14.88 8.97 1.55
C SER A 116 15.81 8.12 2.43
N SER A 117 16.09 8.53 3.68
CA SER A 117 17.03 7.86 4.60
C SER A 117 16.45 6.59 5.27
N LEU A 118 15.14 6.55 5.50
CA LEU A 118 14.44 5.36 6.02
C LEU A 118 14.43 4.21 4.99
N PHE A 119 14.43 4.52 3.69
CA PHE A 119 14.52 3.53 2.62
C PHE A 119 15.91 2.90 2.46
N PHE A 120 17.00 3.59 2.82
CA PHE A 120 18.36 3.07 2.65
C PHE A 120 18.79 2.07 3.74
N LYS A 121 18.16 2.07 4.93
CA LYS A 121 18.48 1.08 5.99
C LYS A 121 18.06 -0.35 5.64
N SER A 122 17.17 -0.55 4.65
CA SER A 122 16.74 -1.87 4.15
C SER A 122 17.80 -2.59 3.29
N GLN A 123 18.84 -1.89 2.81
CA GLN A 123 19.87 -2.49 1.93
C GLN A 123 21.05 -3.13 2.67
N GLN A 124 21.19 -2.98 4.00
CA GLN A 124 22.20 -3.74 4.74
C GLN A 124 21.69 -5.15 5.01
N GLN A 125 22.43 -6.16 4.52
CA GLN A 125 22.04 -7.56 4.56
C GLN A 125 21.54 -8.00 5.95
N PRO A 126 20.25 -8.37 6.10
CA PRO A 126 19.79 -9.04 7.30
C PRO A 126 20.28 -10.47 7.26
N SER A 127 20.78 -10.96 8.40
CA SER A 127 20.94 -12.38 8.68
C SER A 127 19.66 -13.14 8.26
N SER A 128 19.86 -14.29 7.64
CA SER A 128 18.96 -14.98 6.70
C SER A 128 17.60 -15.51 7.22
N LEU A 129 17.02 -15.01 8.32
CA LEU A 129 15.78 -15.56 8.86
C LEU A 129 14.61 -14.59 9.08
N ASP A 130 14.81 -13.25 9.08
CA ASP A 130 13.69 -12.30 9.24
C ASP A 130 13.84 -11.09 8.31
N ARG A 131 13.71 -11.29 6.99
CA ARG A 131 13.53 -10.15 6.07
C ARG A 131 12.09 -9.66 6.19
N VAL A 132 11.89 -8.54 6.89
CA VAL A 132 10.59 -7.87 6.93
C VAL A 132 10.27 -7.33 5.53
N PRO A 133 9.11 -7.66 4.95
CA PRO A 133 8.72 -7.16 3.63
C PRO A 133 8.58 -5.64 3.61
N VAL A 134 8.88 -5.04 2.46
CA VAL A 134 8.55 -3.62 2.21
C VAL A 134 7.04 -3.49 2.07
N LEU A 135 6.43 -2.63 2.88
CA LEU A 135 5.00 -2.34 2.84
C LEU A 135 4.74 -1.09 1.99
N ILE A 136 3.87 -1.21 1.00
CA ILE A 136 3.47 -0.15 0.07
C ILE A 136 1.99 0.10 0.27
N ASN A 137 1.60 1.34 0.60
CA ASN A 137 0.21 1.76 0.71
C ASN A 137 -0.14 2.67 -0.46
N ILE A 138 -1.15 2.28 -1.23
CA ILE A 138 -1.71 3.08 -2.31
C ILE A 138 -2.88 3.88 -1.75
N THR A 139 -3.03 5.14 -2.14
CA THR A 139 -4.20 5.96 -1.77
C THR A 139 -5.45 5.49 -2.50
N GLY A 140 -6.56 5.34 -1.78
CA GLY A 140 -7.89 5.13 -2.35
C GLY A 140 -8.79 6.36 -2.37
N ASN A 141 -9.89 6.28 -3.14
CA ASN A 141 -10.85 7.39 -3.24
C ASN A 141 -11.71 7.54 -2.00
N HIS A 142 -11.76 6.53 -1.12
CA HIS A 142 -12.37 6.63 0.20
C HIS A 142 -11.38 7.16 1.24
N ASP A 143 -10.08 7.09 0.97
CA ASP A 143 -9.06 7.57 1.90
C ASP A 143 -8.90 9.09 1.86
N ILE A 144 -8.70 9.65 0.66
CA ILE A 144 -8.38 11.08 0.48
C ILE A 144 -9.44 11.86 -0.31
N GLY A 145 -10.45 11.20 -0.86
CA GLY A 145 -11.42 11.77 -1.80
C GLY A 145 -11.02 11.58 -3.28
N TYR A 146 -11.86 12.07 -4.20
CA TYR A 146 -11.62 12.03 -5.64
C TYR A 146 -11.77 13.42 -6.27
N GLY A 147 -10.83 13.83 -7.13
CA GLY A 147 -10.89 15.08 -7.88
C GLY A 147 -11.09 16.31 -6.98
N TYR A 148 -12.27 16.92 -7.08
CA TYR A 148 -12.65 18.09 -6.28
C TYR A 148 -12.74 17.81 -4.77
N ASP A 149 -13.05 16.58 -4.37
CA ASP A 149 -13.20 16.21 -2.95
C ASP A 149 -11.87 16.04 -2.22
N ILE A 150 -10.74 16.09 -2.94
CA ILE A 150 -9.42 16.06 -2.30
C ILE A 150 -9.14 17.40 -1.66
N SER A 151 -8.45 17.39 -0.51
CA SER A 151 -7.89 18.61 0.09
C SER A 151 -6.47 18.34 0.53
N GLN A 152 -5.67 19.41 0.63
CA GLN A 152 -4.30 19.37 1.14
C GLN A 152 -4.21 18.64 2.49
N SER A 153 -5.11 18.95 3.43
CA SER A 153 -5.10 18.34 4.75
C SER A 153 -5.39 16.84 4.74
N ARG A 154 -6.30 16.36 3.89
CA ARG A 154 -6.58 14.92 3.73
C ARG A 154 -5.37 14.19 3.16
N LEU A 155 -4.73 14.77 2.15
CA LEU A 155 -3.52 14.21 1.55
C LEU A 155 -2.36 14.18 2.56
N GLU A 156 -2.11 15.28 3.27
CA GLU A 156 -1.04 15.37 4.28
C GLU A 156 -1.26 14.38 5.42
N ARG A 157 -2.49 14.27 5.94
CA ARG A 157 -2.82 13.30 6.99
C ARG A 157 -2.55 11.86 6.53
N TRP A 158 -2.89 11.55 5.27
CA TRP A 158 -2.56 10.26 4.67
C TRP A 158 -1.04 10.06 4.55
N GLU A 159 -0.32 11.02 3.98
CA GLU A 159 1.12 10.88 3.74
C GLU A 159 1.94 10.81 5.03
N GLN A 160 1.49 11.47 6.10
CA GLN A 160 2.06 11.34 7.45
C GLN A 160 1.87 9.93 8.02
N ALA A 161 0.75 9.27 7.72
CA ALA A 161 0.42 7.95 8.24
C ALA A 161 1.09 6.82 7.46
N PHE A 162 1.15 6.94 6.13
CA PHE A 162 1.45 5.85 5.20
C PHE A 162 2.59 6.13 4.22
N GLY A 163 3.16 7.33 4.21
CA GLY A 163 4.15 7.78 3.23
C GLY A 163 3.53 8.42 2.00
N ARG A 164 4.40 8.92 1.10
CA ARG A 164 4.01 9.73 -0.07
C ARG A 164 2.97 9.01 -0.95
N SER A 165 2.00 9.75 -1.48
CA SER A 165 0.97 9.19 -2.38
C SER A 165 1.48 8.94 -3.80
N ASN A 166 2.53 9.67 -4.22
CA ASN A 166 3.21 9.54 -5.50
C ASN A 166 4.69 9.27 -5.27
N PHE A 167 5.19 8.11 -5.65
CA PHE A 167 6.62 7.78 -5.54
C PHE A 167 7.03 6.62 -6.46
N ILE A 168 8.34 6.47 -6.66
CA ILE A 168 8.93 5.41 -7.48
C ILE A 168 9.90 4.62 -6.61
N GLN A 169 9.64 3.32 -6.46
CA GLN A 169 10.55 2.38 -5.82
C GLN A 169 11.30 1.61 -6.90
N THR A 170 12.62 1.63 -6.86
CA THR A 170 13.45 0.93 -7.85
C THR A 170 14.09 -0.31 -7.23
N VAL A 171 14.08 -1.41 -7.98
CA VAL A 171 14.66 -2.70 -7.60
C VAL A 171 15.53 -3.19 -8.76
N PRO A 172 16.81 -3.57 -8.53
CA PRO A 172 17.63 -4.15 -9.57
C PRO A 172 17.03 -5.49 -10.03
N ILE A 173 17.04 -5.75 -11.34
CA ILE A 173 16.61 -7.04 -11.89
C ILE A 173 17.78 -7.71 -12.62
N PRO A 174 17.95 -9.03 -12.49
CA PRO A 174 18.97 -9.75 -13.23
C PRO A 174 18.80 -9.53 -14.74
N ASP A 175 19.91 -9.30 -15.45
CA ASP A 175 19.91 -9.26 -16.90
C ASP A 175 20.27 -10.65 -17.45
N PRO A 176 19.29 -11.44 -17.97
CA PRO A 176 19.56 -12.77 -18.50
C PRO A 176 20.36 -12.71 -19.81
N SER A 177 20.48 -11.55 -20.44
CA SER A 177 21.23 -11.34 -21.69
C SER A 177 22.67 -10.89 -21.47
N ARG A 178 23.08 -10.68 -20.21
CA ARG A 178 24.43 -10.23 -19.86
C ARG A 178 25.41 -11.39 -19.87
N ASP A 179 26.50 -11.26 -20.64
CA ASP A 179 27.63 -12.17 -20.55
C ASP A 179 28.40 -11.88 -19.24
N PRO A 180 28.70 -12.89 -18.40
CA PRO A 180 29.48 -12.72 -17.16
C PRO A 180 30.88 -12.13 -17.39
N THR A 181 31.37 -12.16 -18.63
CA THR A 181 32.69 -11.64 -19.03
C THR A 181 32.65 -10.21 -19.60
N GLU A 182 31.46 -9.65 -19.83
CA GLU A 182 31.31 -8.27 -20.30
C GLU A 182 31.55 -7.23 -19.19
N ASP A 183 32.29 -6.20 -19.57
CA ASP A 183 32.77 -5.13 -18.70
C ASP A 183 31.65 -4.48 -17.87
N THR A 184 31.94 -4.17 -16.60
CA THR A 184 30.98 -3.63 -15.60
C THR A 184 30.39 -2.25 -15.90
N SER A 185 30.64 -1.69 -17.10
CA SER A 185 30.23 -0.33 -17.47
C SER A 185 28.76 -0.21 -17.90
N SER A 186 28.11 -1.31 -18.28
CA SER A 186 26.68 -1.33 -18.59
C SER A 186 25.84 -1.41 -17.30
N GLN A 187 25.03 -0.38 -17.05
CA GLN A 187 24.08 -0.36 -15.93
C GLN A 187 23.11 -1.54 -16.03
N GLU A 188 22.96 -2.28 -14.93
CA GLU A 188 21.97 -3.36 -14.84
C GLU A 188 20.55 -2.80 -15.03
N PRO A 189 19.67 -3.52 -15.74
CA PRO A 189 18.28 -3.13 -15.87
C PRO A 189 17.61 -3.08 -14.49
N GLN A 190 16.69 -2.14 -14.35
CA GLN A 190 15.96 -1.92 -13.12
C GLN A 190 14.46 -2.15 -13.32
N LEU A 191 13.79 -2.62 -12.27
CA LEU A 191 12.34 -2.62 -12.13
C LEU A 191 11.93 -1.40 -11.30
N HIS A 192 11.11 -0.54 -11.89
CA HIS A 192 10.50 0.61 -11.23
C HIS A 192 9.05 0.28 -10.88
N LEU A 193 8.74 0.25 -9.59
CA LEU A 193 7.38 0.26 -9.09
C LEU A 193 6.96 1.73 -9.02
N VAL A 194 6.05 2.15 -9.90
CA VAL A 194 5.50 3.51 -9.93
C VAL A 194 4.19 3.47 -9.16
N ILE A 195 4.16 4.08 -7.98
CA ILE A 195 2.95 4.21 -7.16
C ILE A 195 2.35 5.56 -7.50
N LEU A 196 1.15 5.54 -8.07
CA LEU A 196 0.47 6.72 -8.58
C LEU A 196 -0.85 6.93 -7.83
N ASN A 197 -0.98 8.10 -7.20
CA ASN A 197 -2.24 8.62 -6.72
C ASN A 197 -3.10 9.02 -7.93
N THR A 198 -3.98 8.13 -8.34
CA THR A 198 -4.85 8.35 -9.50
C THR A 198 -6.01 9.29 -9.23
N MET A 199 -6.22 9.74 -7.99
CA MET A 199 -7.40 10.52 -7.62
C MET A 199 -7.35 11.97 -8.14
N LEU A 200 -6.19 12.43 -8.61
CA LEU A 200 -5.93 13.78 -9.15
C LEU A 200 -5.54 13.76 -10.64
N LEU A 201 -5.81 12.67 -11.36
CA LEU A 201 -5.61 12.67 -12.81
C LEU A 201 -6.72 13.46 -13.53
N ASP A 202 -7.97 13.23 -13.13
CA ASP A 202 -9.11 13.97 -13.65
C ASP A 202 -9.21 15.38 -13.05
N GLY A 203 -9.89 16.27 -13.76
CA GLY A 203 -10.18 17.62 -13.31
C GLY A 203 -11.66 17.97 -13.43
N PRO A 204 -12.10 19.08 -12.80
CA PRO A 204 -11.28 19.99 -11.98
C PRO A 204 -11.01 19.46 -10.56
N SER A 205 -9.94 19.92 -9.93
CA SER A 205 -9.66 19.72 -8.50
C SER A 205 -9.96 20.99 -7.71
N SER A 206 -10.22 20.85 -6.40
CA SER A 206 -10.29 22.00 -5.50
C SER A 206 -8.90 22.61 -5.25
N ASP A 207 -7.83 21.84 -5.49
CA ASP A 207 -6.44 22.27 -5.46
C ASP A 207 -5.74 21.89 -6.78
N GLU A 208 -5.73 22.82 -7.73
CA GLU A 208 -5.07 22.64 -9.03
C GLU A 208 -3.55 22.54 -8.91
N ASN A 209 -2.92 23.00 -7.82
CA ASN A 209 -1.48 22.83 -7.63
C ASN A 209 -1.16 21.37 -7.28
N LEU A 210 -1.98 20.71 -6.44
CA LEU A 210 -1.86 19.27 -6.18
C LEU A 210 -2.08 18.45 -7.46
N ARG A 211 -3.06 18.86 -8.27
CA ARG A 211 -3.31 18.23 -9.58
C ARG A 211 -2.10 18.37 -10.50
N ALA A 212 -1.54 19.57 -10.63
CA ALA A 212 -0.36 19.83 -11.44
C ALA A 212 0.87 19.02 -10.97
N GLN A 213 1.08 18.89 -9.66
CA GLN A 213 2.16 18.05 -9.11
C GLN A 213 1.99 16.56 -9.47
N THR A 214 0.75 16.07 -9.47
CA THR A 214 0.45 14.68 -9.88
C THR A 214 0.75 14.47 -11.36
N TRP A 215 0.36 15.40 -12.23
CA TRP A 215 0.70 15.34 -13.66
C TRP A 215 2.21 15.48 -13.91
N GLN A 216 2.91 16.34 -13.17
CA GLN A 216 4.36 16.44 -13.28
C GLN A 216 5.05 15.12 -12.90
N PHE A 217 4.55 14.43 -11.88
CA PHE A 217 5.05 13.10 -11.50
C PHE A 217 4.85 12.07 -12.61
N VAL A 218 3.69 12.08 -13.30
CA VAL A 218 3.44 11.20 -14.46
C VAL A 218 4.43 11.47 -15.60
N GLU A 219 4.66 12.74 -15.93
CA GLU A 219 5.65 13.13 -16.95
C GLU A 219 7.06 12.65 -16.60
N ASP A 220 7.46 12.76 -15.34
CA ASP A 220 8.77 12.31 -14.89
C ASP A 220 8.90 10.79 -14.88
N ALA A 221 7.83 10.07 -14.51
CA ALA A 221 7.80 8.61 -14.60
C ALA A 221 7.87 8.12 -16.06
N ALA A 222 7.26 8.84 -17.00
CA ALA A 222 7.30 8.49 -18.43
C ALA A 222 8.73 8.53 -19.00
N LYS A 223 9.58 9.44 -18.50
CA LYS A 223 10.98 9.59 -18.92
C LYS A 223 11.90 8.45 -18.46
N ILE A 224 11.45 7.55 -17.58
CA ILE A 224 12.26 6.42 -17.09
C ILE A 224 12.81 5.58 -18.25
N LYS A 225 11.94 5.20 -19.20
CA LYS A 225 12.34 4.36 -20.33
C LYS A 225 13.22 5.07 -21.36
N GLU A 226 13.21 6.40 -21.37
CA GLU A 226 14.11 7.19 -22.22
C GLU A 226 15.56 7.08 -21.71
N ARG A 227 15.75 6.95 -20.40
CA ARG A 227 17.08 6.82 -19.77
C ARG A 227 17.69 5.45 -19.99
N ASN A 228 16.89 4.39 -19.81
CA ASN A 228 17.30 3.02 -20.09
C ASN A 228 16.12 2.21 -20.63
N PRO A 229 16.10 1.91 -21.95
CA PRO A 229 15.02 1.13 -22.57
C PRO A 229 14.87 -0.30 -22.02
N ARG A 230 15.89 -0.81 -21.32
CA ARG A 230 15.87 -2.16 -20.70
C ARG A 230 15.09 -2.18 -19.39
N ASP A 231 14.87 -1.03 -18.77
CA ASP A 231 14.14 -0.93 -17.51
C ASP A 231 12.67 -1.37 -17.68
N LYS A 232 12.15 -1.98 -16.62
CA LYS A 232 10.77 -2.44 -16.52
C LYS A 232 10.01 -1.53 -15.57
N ILE A 233 8.74 -1.29 -15.88
CA ILE A 233 7.86 -0.47 -15.04
C ILE A 233 6.65 -1.31 -14.68
N VAL A 234 6.31 -1.34 -13.39
CA VAL A 234 5.03 -1.81 -12.88
C VAL A 234 4.32 -0.61 -12.29
N LEU A 235 3.19 -0.25 -12.87
CA LEU A 235 2.34 0.82 -12.38
C LEU A 235 1.35 0.25 -11.34
N LEU A 236 1.30 0.89 -10.17
CA LEU A 236 0.40 0.54 -9.08
C LEU A 236 -0.58 1.70 -8.87
N THR A 237 -1.87 1.43 -9.08
CA THR A 237 -2.97 2.40 -8.93
C THR A 237 -4.12 1.80 -8.14
N HIS A 238 -4.96 2.68 -7.59
CA HIS A 238 -6.20 2.28 -6.94
C HIS A 238 -7.38 2.23 -7.94
N ILE A 239 -7.58 3.30 -8.72
CA ILE A 239 -8.63 3.32 -9.75
C ILE A 239 -8.11 2.68 -11.04
N PRO A 240 -8.89 1.77 -11.66
CA PRO A 240 -8.54 1.19 -12.95
C PRO A 240 -8.71 2.22 -14.07
N PHE A 241 -7.78 2.26 -15.02
CA PHE A 241 -7.87 3.12 -16.22
C PHE A 241 -8.84 2.61 -17.28
N HIS A 242 -9.23 1.34 -17.20
CA HIS A 242 -10.16 0.72 -18.13
C HIS A 242 -11.05 -0.27 -17.39
N LYS A 243 -12.34 -0.26 -17.72
CA LYS A 243 -13.31 -1.28 -17.35
C LYS A 243 -14.15 -1.64 -18.57
N GLU A 244 -14.51 -2.90 -18.70
CA GLU A 244 -15.49 -3.32 -19.72
C GLU A 244 -16.88 -2.80 -19.36
N GLN A 245 -17.68 -2.54 -20.39
CA GLN A 245 -19.05 -2.10 -20.22
C GLN A 245 -19.90 -3.20 -19.55
N GLY A 246 -20.74 -2.80 -18.59
CA GLY A 246 -21.70 -3.65 -17.89
C GLY A 246 -21.18 -4.29 -16.59
N ILE A 247 -19.91 -4.05 -16.20
CA ILE A 247 -19.32 -4.65 -14.99
C ILE A 247 -19.69 -3.90 -13.70
N CYS A 248 -20.10 -2.63 -13.79
CA CYS A 248 -20.59 -1.80 -12.68
C CYS A 248 -21.80 -0.98 -13.15
N VAL A 249 -22.38 -0.17 -12.26
CA VAL A 249 -23.30 0.90 -12.68
C VAL A 249 -22.54 1.80 -13.67
N ASP A 250 -22.90 1.77 -14.95
CA ASP A 250 -22.22 2.54 -16.01
C ASP A 250 -23.05 3.76 -16.44
N PRO A 251 -22.44 4.88 -16.90
CA PRO A 251 -21.03 5.04 -17.32
C PRO A 251 -20.23 6.20 -16.65
N PRO A 252 -18.88 6.23 -16.72
CA PRO A 252 -18.14 7.50 -16.57
C PRO A 252 -18.38 8.40 -17.79
N ASP A 253 -18.77 9.65 -17.55
CA ASP A 253 -18.96 10.71 -18.57
C ASP A 253 -17.70 11.58 -18.64
N ILE A 254 -16.81 11.33 -19.60
CA ILE A 254 -15.69 12.22 -19.89
C ILE A 254 -16.15 13.22 -20.95
N ARG A 255 -16.54 14.43 -20.52
CA ARG A 255 -16.75 15.57 -21.41
C ARG A 255 -15.50 16.43 -21.44
N THR A 256 -14.86 16.50 -22.59
CA THR A 256 -13.85 17.52 -22.85
C THR A 256 -14.55 18.85 -23.09
N HIS A 257 -14.35 19.82 -22.20
CA HIS A 257 -14.69 21.21 -22.46
C HIS A 257 -13.47 21.85 -23.14
N TRP A 258 -13.62 22.16 -24.43
CA TRP A 258 -12.68 22.98 -25.21
C TRP A 258 -12.96 24.47 -24.95
#